data_AF-A0A934EXR0-F1
#
_entry.id   AF-A0A934EXR0-F1
#
_cell.length_a   1.000
_cell.length_b   1.000
_cell.length_c   1.000
_cell.angle_alpha   90.00
_cell.angle_beta   90.00
_cell.angle_gamma   90.00
#
_symmetry.space_group_name_H-M   'P 1'
#
loop_
_entity.id
_entity.type
_entity.pdbx_description
1 polymer ?
#
loop_
_entity_poly.entity_id
_entity_poly.type
_entity_poly.pdbx_seq_one_letter_code
_entity_poly.pdbx_strand_id
1 'polypeptide(L)'
;MVKLGNLIFKYRNLIFPLFFVLLVLGTKPYMDSGHLGKWRYAAGITIALTGQIIRALTIGLVYIIRGGRNRKVYAETLVKDGIFAHCRNPLYVGNILIVIGLGITANSIPFYIAGIPLFIVMYMAIIKAEENYLSNKFGQEYIEYIKGVNRFIPNLSGIIKTIKGMKFNWARLIVKEYGTTYAWVVCMILLIIKNQYMRYGSEMNKTAFLFLSALFIFVTFLYAVARYLKKSERLVAD
;
A
#
# COMPACT_ATOMS: atom_id res chain seq x y z
N MET A 1 17.10 -8.04 12.30
CA MET A 1 16.28 -7.35 11.26
C MET A 1 16.45 -7.91 9.85
N VAL A 2 17.64 -8.00 9.26
CA VAL A 2 17.82 -8.46 7.86
C VAL A 2 17.28 -9.88 7.59
N LYS A 3 17.61 -10.87 8.44
CA LYS A 3 17.09 -12.25 8.32
C LYS A 3 15.56 -12.29 8.34
N LEU A 4 14.94 -11.55 9.27
CA LEU A 4 13.49 -11.41 9.39
C LEU A 4 12.89 -10.75 8.13
N GLY A 5 13.52 -9.68 7.62
CA GLY A 5 13.09 -9.01 6.40
C GLY A 5 13.08 -9.93 5.17
N ASN A 6 14.14 -10.72 5.00
CA ASN A 6 14.22 -11.72 3.92
C ASN A 6 13.12 -12.79 4.05
N LEU A 7 12.83 -13.24 5.28
CA LEU A 7 11.76 -14.20 5.53
C LEU A 7 10.38 -13.63 5.18
N ILE A 8 10.09 -12.41 5.66
CA ILE A 8 8.81 -11.74 5.38
C ILE A 8 8.69 -11.47 3.88
N PHE A 9 9.74 -10.97 3.23
CA PHE A 9 9.76 -10.72 1.79
C PHE A 9 9.41 -11.99 0.99
N LYS A 10 9.97 -13.13 1.38
CA LYS A 10 9.72 -14.43 0.73
C LYS A 10 8.25 -14.83 0.78
N TYR A 11 7.56 -14.55 1.89
CA TYR A 11 6.17 -14.95 2.13
C TYR A 11 5.16 -13.79 2.06
N ARG A 12 5.58 -12.61 1.58
CA ARG A 12 4.75 -11.39 1.58
C ARG A 12 3.40 -11.55 0.88
N ASN A 13 3.35 -12.35 -0.20
CA ASN A 13 2.14 -12.60 -0.96
C ASN A 13 1.13 -13.49 -0.21
N LEU A 14 1.53 -14.13 0.88
CA LEU A 14 0.66 -14.86 1.79
C LEU A 14 0.38 -14.05 3.06
N ILE A 15 1.41 -13.47 3.66
CA ILE A 15 1.33 -12.71 4.92
C ILE A 15 0.38 -11.52 4.79
N PHE A 16 0.51 -10.71 3.73
CA PHE A 16 -0.30 -9.49 3.62
C PHE A 16 -1.78 -9.76 3.33
N PRO A 17 -2.17 -10.67 2.42
CA PRO A 17 -3.58 -11.04 2.28
C PRO A 17 -4.17 -11.66 3.54
N LEU A 18 -3.43 -12.56 4.21
CA LEU A 18 -3.87 -13.15 5.47
C LEU A 18 -4.12 -12.06 6.52
N PHE A 19 -3.27 -11.06 6.58
CA PHE A 19 -3.49 -9.93 7.47
C PHE A 19 -4.75 -9.15 7.14
N PHE A 20 -5.05 -8.85 5.88
CA PHE A 20 -6.30 -8.17 5.54
C PHE A 20 -7.52 -9.00 5.92
N VAL A 21 -7.46 -10.33 5.78
CA VAL A 21 -8.50 -11.23 6.27
C VAL A 21 -8.63 -11.15 7.79
N LEU A 22 -7.52 -11.23 8.54
CA LEU A 22 -7.52 -11.11 10.01
C LEU A 22 -7.99 -9.73 10.47
N LEU A 23 -7.69 -8.68 9.72
CA LEU A 23 -8.17 -7.32 10.00
C LEU A 23 -9.68 -7.25 9.84
N VAL A 24 -10.25 -7.76 8.75
CA VAL A 24 -11.69 -7.79 8.55
C VAL A 24 -12.37 -8.69 9.58
N LEU A 25 -11.96 -9.95 9.71
CA LEU A 25 -12.68 -10.93 10.53
C LEU A 25 -12.35 -10.86 12.02
N GLY A 26 -11.11 -10.52 12.37
CA GLY A 26 -10.60 -10.59 13.74
C GLY A 26 -10.75 -9.31 14.56
N THR A 27 -11.07 -8.17 13.92
CA THR A 27 -11.30 -6.92 14.67
C THR A 27 -12.75 -6.75 15.08
N LYS A 28 -12.96 -6.16 16.25
CA LYS A 28 -14.27 -5.61 16.66
C LYS A 28 -14.14 -4.09 16.77
N PRO A 29 -15.07 -3.31 16.18
CA PRO A 29 -15.02 -1.87 16.27
C PRO A 29 -15.34 -1.42 17.70
N TYR A 30 -14.62 -0.42 18.18
CA TYR A 30 -14.96 0.33 19.38
C TYR A 30 -16.23 1.16 19.12
N MET A 31 -17.02 1.39 20.17
CA MET A 31 -18.29 2.11 20.06
C MET A 31 -18.07 3.62 20.06
N ASP A 32 -18.02 4.24 18.87
CA ASP A 32 -17.98 5.71 18.74
C ASP A 32 -19.38 6.26 18.46
N SER A 33 -19.99 7.13 19.27
CA SER A 33 -21.36 7.62 19.00
C SER A 33 -21.46 8.69 17.88
N GLY A 34 -22.57 8.69 17.13
CA GLY A 34 -22.98 9.80 16.26
C GLY A 34 -22.04 10.20 15.11
N HIS A 35 -21.81 11.50 14.93
CA HIS A 35 -21.02 12.09 13.83
C HIS A 35 -19.56 11.65 13.82
N LEU A 36 -19.02 11.27 14.99
CA LEU A 36 -17.63 10.83 15.14
C LEU A 36 -17.29 9.64 14.23
N GLY A 37 -18.24 8.71 14.05
CA GLY A 37 -18.06 7.56 13.17
C GLY A 37 -17.93 7.93 11.68
N LYS A 38 -18.66 8.95 11.21
CA LYS A 38 -18.59 9.41 9.81
C LYS A 38 -17.23 10.06 9.51
N TRP A 39 -16.78 10.94 10.41
CA TRP A 39 -15.47 11.60 10.29
C TRP A 39 -14.32 10.61 10.38
N ARG A 40 -14.42 9.58 11.21
CA ARG A 40 -13.44 8.49 11.29
C ARG A 40 -13.30 7.76 9.95
N TYR A 41 -14.41 7.38 9.30
CA TYR A 41 -14.37 6.76 7.98
C TYR A 41 -13.77 7.70 6.92
N ALA A 42 -14.16 8.98 6.93
CA ALA A 42 -13.60 9.97 6.02
C ALA A 42 -12.08 10.15 6.20
N ALA A 43 -11.60 10.17 7.45
CA ALA A 43 -10.18 10.25 7.78
C ALA A 43 -9.43 8.99 7.31
N GLY A 44 -9.96 7.80 7.63
CA GLY A 44 -9.37 6.52 7.22
C GLY A 44 -9.25 6.39 5.70
N ILE A 45 -10.30 6.76 4.97
CA ILE A 45 -10.33 6.77 3.49
C ILE A 45 -9.31 7.78 2.96
N THR A 46 -9.30 9.02 3.46
CA THR A 46 -8.38 10.07 3.00
C THR A 46 -6.92 9.69 3.19
N ILE A 47 -6.56 9.11 4.35
CA ILE A 47 -5.19 8.67 4.63
C ILE A 47 -4.79 7.51 3.71
N ALA A 48 -5.67 6.52 3.52
CA ALA A 48 -5.38 5.41 2.63
C ALA A 48 -5.26 5.85 1.15
N LEU A 49 -6.13 6.75 0.70
CA LEU A 49 -6.06 7.35 -0.63
C LEU A 49 -4.75 8.13 -0.82
N THR A 50 -4.32 8.89 0.18
CA THR A 50 -3.03 9.60 0.14
C THR A 50 -1.88 8.61 -0.04
N GLY A 51 -1.89 7.49 0.69
CA GLY A 51 -0.93 6.41 0.52
C GLY A 51 -0.96 5.78 -0.88
N GLN A 52 -2.15 5.54 -1.43
CA GLN A 52 -2.32 5.02 -2.78
C GLN A 52 -1.85 6.01 -3.85
N ILE A 53 -2.06 7.30 -3.67
CA ILE A 53 -1.57 8.34 -4.59
C ILE A 53 -0.04 8.34 -4.60
N ILE A 54 0.63 8.29 -3.45
CA ILE A 54 2.10 8.20 -3.37
C ILE A 54 2.60 6.96 -4.12
N ARG A 55 1.97 5.80 -3.94
CA ARG A 55 2.31 4.58 -4.66
C ARG A 55 2.10 4.71 -6.16
N ALA A 56 0.97 5.26 -6.57
CA ALA A 56 0.62 5.44 -7.97
C ALA A 56 1.57 6.40 -8.68
N LEU A 57 1.89 7.53 -8.05
CA LEU A 57 2.89 8.49 -8.53
C LEU A 57 4.26 7.84 -8.65
N THR A 58 4.69 7.08 -7.63
CA THR A 58 5.97 6.37 -7.68
C THR A 58 5.99 5.46 -8.90
N ILE A 59 5.06 4.51 -9.00
CA ILE A 59 5.05 3.50 -10.07
C ILE A 59 4.89 4.12 -11.46
N GLY A 60 4.00 5.09 -11.59
CA GLY A 60 3.70 5.73 -12.87
C GLY A 60 4.83 6.62 -13.37
N LEU A 61 5.60 7.27 -12.49
CA LEU A 61 6.71 8.14 -12.89
C LEU A 61 8.04 7.37 -13.00
N VAL A 62 8.39 6.57 -11.99
CA VAL A 62 9.63 5.79 -11.93
C VAL A 62 9.41 4.47 -11.23
N TYR A 63 9.69 3.37 -11.91
CA TYR A 63 9.53 2.06 -11.32
C TYR A 63 10.81 1.26 -11.32
N ILE A 64 11.01 0.51 -10.24
CA ILE A 64 12.04 -0.52 -10.15
C ILE A 64 11.54 -1.70 -10.99
N ILE A 65 12.07 -1.85 -12.20
CA ILE A 65 11.66 -2.85 -13.21
C ILE A 65 11.45 -4.24 -12.58
N ARG A 66 12.30 -4.63 -11.62
CA ARG A 66 12.13 -5.80 -10.74
C ARG A 66 12.69 -5.59 -9.34
N GLY A 67 11.82 -5.48 -8.33
CA GLY A 67 12.18 -5.44 -6.90
C GLY A 67 12.35 -6.82 -6.22
N GLY A 68 12.23 -7.94 -6.97
CA GLY A 68 12.38 -9.29 -6.43
C GLY A 68 12.45 -10.37 -7.50
N ARG A 69 13.23 -11.43 -7.25
CA ARG A 69 13.39 -12.60 -8.13
C ARG A 69 13.44 -13.87 -7.28
N ASN A 70 12.73 -14.93 -7.68
CA ASN A 70 12.69 -16.21 -6.96
C ASN A 70 12.37 -16.07 -5.46
N ARG A 71 11.41 -15.19 -5.12
CA ARG A 71 11.01 -14.86 -3.74
C ARG A 71 12.14 -14.27 -2.86
N LYS A 72 13.19 -13.73 -3.48
CA LYS A 72 14.28 -13.00 -2.81
C LYS A 72 14.31 -11.55 -3.29
N VAL A 73 14.88 -10.68 -2.47
CA VAL A 73 15.19 -9.30 -2.86
C VAL A 73 16.10 -9.33 -4.09
N TYR A 74 15.77 -8.47 -5.05
CA TYR A 74 16.54 -8.31 -6.28
C TYR A 74 16.31 -6.90 -6.80
N ALA A 75 17.34 -6.31 -7.40
CA ALA A 75 17.26 -5.07 -8.16
C ALA A 75 18.21 -5.21 -9.34
N GLU A 76 17.80 -4.84 -10.54
CA GLU A 76 18.66 -4.90 -11.73
C GLU A 76 19.65 -3.75 -11.72
N THR A 77 19.12 -2.53 -11.62
CA THR A 77 19.83 -1.25 -11.51
C THR A 77 19.50 -0.55 -10.19
N LEU A 78 20.34 0.40 -9.78
CA LEU A 78 20.06 1.27 -8.64
C LEU A 78 19.22 2.46 -9.13
N VAL A 79 17.93 2.44 -8.80
CA VAL A 79 17.02 3.54 -9.14
C VAL A 79 17.13 4.64 -8.08
N LYS A 80 17.70 5.78 -8.46
CA LYS A 80 17.92 6.95 -7.59
C LYS A 80 17.27 8.23 -8.10
N ASP A 81 16.62 8.18 -9.25
CA ASP A 81 15.99 9.33 -9.92
C ASP A 81 14.49 9.46 -9.59
N GLY A 82 13.91 10.58 -10.01
CA GLY A 82 12.48 10.85 -9.84
C GLY A 82 12.09 10.88 -8.37
N ILE A 83 11.01 10.19 -8.00
CA ILE A 83 10.54 10.14 -6.61
C ILE A 83 11.59 9.51 -5.67
N PHE A 84 12.44 8.61 -6.16
CA PHE A 84 13.50 8.00 -5.36
C PHE A 84 14.59 9.01 -4.94
N ALA A 85 14.75 10.13 -5.64
CA ALA A 85 15.63 11.22 -5.22
C ALA A 85 15.09 11.99 -3.99
N HIS A 86 13.78 11.90 -3.72
CA HIS A 86 13.12 12.61 -2.62
C HIS A 86 12.90 11.71 -1.40
N CYS A 87 12.71 10.42 -1.60
CA CYS A 87 12.52 9.43 -0.54
C CYS A 87 13.05 8.07 -1.02
N ARG A 88 13.80 7.36 -0.18
CA ARG A 88 14.34 6.05 -0.57
C ARG A 88 13.28 4.96 -0.68
N ASN A 89 12.21 5.04 0.12
CA ASN A 89 11.21 3.98 0.25
C ASN A 89 9.75 4.47 0.07
N PRO A 90 9.43 5.22 -1.00
CA PRO A 90 8.13 5.90 -1.17
C PRO A 90 6.95 4.90 -1.25
N LEU A 91 7.16 3.72 -1.84
CA LEU A 91 6.15 2.65 -1.88
C LEU A 91 5.77 2.14 -0.49
N TYR A 92 6.75 2.07 0.43
CA TYR A 92 6.52 1.65 1.80
C TYR A 92 5.88 2.75 2.64
N VAL A 93 6.21 4.02 2.39
CA VAL A 93 5.49 5.16 2.98
C VAL A 93 4.00 5.08 2.62
N GLY A 94 3.70 4.87 1.33
CA GLY A 94 2.32 4.71 0.89
C GLY A 94 1.63 3.48 1.50
N ASN A 95 2.33 2.36 1.66
CA ASN A 95 1.79 1.18 2.34
C ASN A 95 1.47 1.43 3.81
N ILE A 96 2.35 2.12 4.53
CA ILE A 96 2.15 2.47 5.94
C ILE A 96 0.91 3.35 6.09
N LEU A 97 0.74 4.35 5.21
CA LEU A 97 -0.47 5.20 5.19
C LEU A 97 -1.74 4.38 4.92
N ILE A 98 -1.71 3.46 3.95
CA ILE A 98 -2.85 2.56 3.69
C ILE A 98 -3.20 1.74 4.93
N VAL A 99 -2.21 1.14 5.61
CA VAL A 99 -2.44 0.35 6.82
C VAL A 99 -3.01 1.19 7.96
N ILE A 100 -2.51 2.41 8.14
CA ILE A 100 -3.03 3.37 9.13
C ILE A 100 -4.49 3.72 8.80
N GLY A 101 -4.80 4.03 7.54
CA GLY A 101 -6.16 4.37 7.11
C GLY A 101 -7.14 3.21 7.28
N LEU A 102 -6.71 1.99 6.96
CA LEU A 102 -7.48 0.77 7.24
C LEU A 102 -7.66 0.53 8.74
N GLY A 103 -6.63 0.79 9.55
CA GLY A 103 -6.72 0.68 11.02
C GLY A 103 -7.71 1.66 11.63
N ILE A 104 -7.65 2.93 11.22
CA ILE A 104 -8.62 3.97 11.61
C ILE A 104 -10.04 3.55 11.22
N THR A 105 -10.20 2.95 10.04
CA THR A 105 -11.50 2.43 9.56
C THR A 105 -11.97 1.21 10.35
N ALA A 106 -11.07 0.32 10.73
CA ALA A 106 -11.38 -0.86 11.54
C ALA A 106 -11.81 -0.49 12.97
N ASN A 107 -11.27 0.60 13.51
CA ASN A 107 -11.57 1.13 14.84
C ASN A 107 -11.40 0.13 15.97
N SER A 108 -10.27 -0.56 16.02
CA SER A 108 -10.08 -1.65 16.96
C SER A 108 -8.86 -1.43 17.83
N ILE A 109 -9.06 -1.38 19.15
CA ILE A 109 -7.97 -1.17 20.13
C ILE A 109 -6.84 -2.20 19.97
N PRO A 110 -7.11 -3.52 19.88
CA PRO A 110 -6.06 -4.49 19.61
C PRO A 110 -5.30 -4.23 18.31
N PHE A 111 -5.99 -3.73 17.28
CA PHE A 111 -5.35 -3.41 16.01
C PHE A 111 -4.46 -2.16 16.10
N TYR A 112 -4.88 -1.14 16.85
CA TYR A 112 -4.06 0.05 17.08
C TYR A 112 -2.80 -0.27 17.88
N ILE A 113 -2.91 -1.09 18.92
CA ILE A 113 -1.80 -1.40 19.84
C ILE A 113 -0.86 -2.46 19.27
N ALA A 114 -1.38 -3.48 18.56
CA ALA A 114 -0.56 -4.58 18.06
C ALA A 114 -0.50 -4.62 16.52
N GLY A 115 -1.63 -4.45 15.83
CA GLY A 115 -1.72 -4.58 14.38
C GLY A 115 -0.87 -3.57 13.61
N ILE A 116 -1.03 -2.27 13.90
CA ILE A 116 -0.26 -1.20 13.25
C ILE A 116 1.24 -1.31 13.56
N PRO A 117 1.68 -1.43 14.83
CA PRO A 117 3.11 -1.57 15.13
C PRO A 117 3.73 -2.81 14.49
N LEU A 118 3.03 -3.95 14.47
CA LEU A 118 3.50 -5.15 13.79
C LEU A 118 3.76 -4.89 12.30
N PHE A 119 2.86 -4.17 11.63
CA PHE A 119 3.05 -3.80 10.22
C PHE A 119 4.25 -2.90 9.98
N ILE A 120 4.41 -1.90 10.83
CA ILE A 120 5.55 -1.00 10.77
C ILE A 120 6.86 -1.80 10.94
N VAL A 121 6.93 -2.70 11.92
CA VAL A 121 8.10 -3.57 12.15
C VAL A 121 8.36 -4.48 10.95
N MET A 122 7.31 -5.09 10.37
CA MET A 122 7.45 -5.94 9.18
C MET A 122 8.02 -5.16 8.00
N TYR A 123 7.49 -3.98 7.70
CA TYR A 123 8.02 -3.14 6.62
C TYR A 123 9.43 -2.65 6.91
N MET A 124 9.74 -2.24 8.15
CA MET A 124 11.11 -1.88 8.54
C MET A 124 12.09 -3.05 8.35
N ALA A 125 11.67 -4.28 8.66
CA ALA A 125 12.48 -5.47 8.44
C ALA A 125 12.74 -5.70 6.95
N ILE A 126 11.70 -5.63 6.11
CA ILE A 126 11.81 -5.77 4.65
C ILE A 126 12.74 -4.71 4.08
N ILE A 127 12.52 -3.43 4.41
CA ILE A 127 13.35 -2.31 3.97
C ILE A 127 14.80 -2.56 4.37
N LYS A 128 15.07 -2.98 5.61
CA LYS A 128 16.45 -3.26 6.04
C LYS A 128 17.09 -4.40 5.24
N ALA A 129 16.32 -5.42 4.84
CA ALA A 129 16.82 -6.48 3.96
C ALA A 129 17.09 -5.97 2.54
N GLU A 130 16.23 -5.10 2.01
CA GLU A 130 16.41 -4.45 0.72
C GLU A 130 17.64 -3.54 0.71
N GLU A 131 17.77 -2.65 1.69
CA GLU A 131 18.93 -1.76 1.83
C GLU A 131 20.24 -2.55 2.00
N ASN A 132 20.22 -3.66 2.74
CA ASN A 132 21.40 -4.54 2.88
C ASN A 132 21.78 -5.18 1.54
N TYR A 133 20.79 -5.63 0.76
CA TYR A 133 21.03 -6.16 -0.58
C TYR A 133 21.60 -5.08 -1.52
N LEU A 134 21.00 -3.89 -1.54
CA LEU A 134 21.45 -2.77 -2.38
C LEU A 134 22.86 -2.32 -2.02
N SER A 135 23.18 -2.23 -0.73
CA SER A 135 24.53 -1.89 -0.26
C SER A 135 25.57 -2.91 -0.71
N ASN A 136 25.25 -4.21 -0.64
CA ASN A 136 26.18 -5.27 -1.05
C ASN A 136 26.34 -5.35 -2.57
N LYS A 137 25.28 -5.05 -3.33
CA LYS A 137 25.29 -5.12 -4.80
C LYS A 137 25.92 -3.90 -5.45
N PHE A 138 25.57 -2.70 -5.00
CA PHE A 138 25.95 -1.43 -5.64
C PHE A 138 27.05 -0.68 -4.88
N GLY A 139 27.44 -1.16 -3.69
CA GLY A 139 28.59 -0.66 -2.95
C GLY A 139 28.58 0.85 -2.73
N GLN A 140 29.63 1.51 -3.19
CA GLN A 140 29.86 2.94 -3.02
C GLN A 140 28.75 3.80 -3.63
N GLU A 141 28.17 3.40 -4.77
CA GLU A 141 27.09 4.14 -5.42
C GLU A 141 25.85 4.25 -4.51
N TYR A 142 25.53 3.16 -3.80
CA TYR A 142 24.44 3.16 -2.84
C TYR A 142 24.77 3.99 -1.59
N ILE A 143 26.02 3.93 -1.11
CA ILE A 143 26.47 4.72 0.04
C ILE A 143 26.32 6.22 -0.25
N GLU A 144 26.67 6.67 -1.46
CA GLU A 144 26.51 8.06 -1.87
C GLU A 144 25.04 8.47 -1.97
N TYR A 145 24.20 7.61 -2.56
CA TYR A 145 22.76 7.84 -2.64
C TYR A 145 22.12 8.05 -1.25
N ILE A 146 22.47 7.22 -0.26
CA ILE A 146 21.83 7.32 1.07
C ILE A 146 22.29 8.54 1.90
N LYS A 147 23.39 9.21 1.53
CA LYS A 147 23.85 10.44 2.21
C LYS A 147 22.89 11.60 1.96
N GLY A 148 22.33 11.70 0.76
CA GLY A 148 21.47 12.82 0.34
C GLY A 148 19.97 12.57 0.48
N VAL A 149 19.53 11.33 0.70
CA VAL A 149 18.11 10.96 0.60
C VAL A 149 17.58 10.32 1.89
N ASN A 150 16.52 10.90 2.46
CA ASN A 150 15.88 10.37 3.65
C ASN A 150 15.24 8.99 3.40
N ARG A 151 15.23 8.14 4.43
CA ARG A 151 14.67 6.79 4.32
C ARG A 151 13.15 6.79 4.11
N PHE A 152 12.43 7.69 4.77
CA PHE A 152 10.96 7.68 4.86
C PHE A 152 10.32 9.03 4.58
N ILE A 153 10.87 10.12 5.14
CA ILE A 153 10.29 11.46 5.06
C ILE A 153 10.68 12.06 3.70
N PRO A 154 9.73 12.29 2.77
CA PRO A 154 10.07 12.83 1.47
C PRO A 154 10.60 14.26 1.58
N ASN A 155 11.71 14.56 0.91
CA ASN A 155 12.13 15.93 0.69
C ASN A 155 11.21 16.58 -0.35
N LEU A 156 10.36 17.51 0.07
CA LEU A 156 9.41 18.17 -0.83
C LEU A 156 10.06 19.25 -1.72
N SER A 157 11.29 19.66 -1.41
CA SER A 157 12.02 20.63 -2.22
C SER A 157 12.24 20.08 -3.64
N GLY A 158 11.80 20.83 -4.65
CA GLY A 158 11.97 20.45 -6.06
C GLY A 158 11.06 19.33 -6.56
N ILE A 159 10.19 18.73 -5.74
CA ILE A 159 9.37 17.56 -6.13
C ILE A 159 8.45 17.86 -7.31
N ILE A 160 7.90 19.08 -7.37
CA ILE A 160 7.04 19.52 -8.48
C ILE A 160 7.83 19.58 -9.79
N LYS A 161 9.07 20.09 -9.74
CA LYS A 161 9.96 20.14 -10.91
C LYS A 161 10.30 18.72 -11.38
N THR A 162 10.59 17.82 -10.45
CA THR A 162 10.83 16.40 -10.73
C THR A 162 9.61 15.78 -11.43
N ILE A 163 8.41 15.91 -10.86
CA ILE A 163 7.18 15.33 -11.43
C ILE A 163 6.91 15.89 -12.83
N LYS A 164 7.05 17.21 -13.04
CA LYS A 164 6.85 17.85 -14.36
C LYS A 164 7.86 17.41 -15.41
N GLY A 165 9.08 17.05 -15.00
CA GLY A 165 10.12 16.58 -15.90
C GLY A 165 9.96 15.13 -16.37
N MET A 166 8.94 14.41 -15.88
CA MET A 166 8.76 12.99 -16.14
C MET A 166 7.45 12.71 -16.85
N LYS A 167 7.44 11.69 -17.71
CA LYS A 167 6.21 11.22 -18.38
C LYS A 167 5.57 10.13 -17.54
N PHE A 168 4.29 10.32 -17.20
CA PHE A 168 3.53 9.34 -16.44
C PHE A 168 3.13 8.15 -17.33
N ASN A 169 3.44 6.94 -16.87
CA ASN A 169 3.11 5.71 -17.57
C ASN A 169 1.90 5.02 -16.94
N TRP A 170 0.73 5.22 -17.56
CA TRP A 170 -0.54 4.64 -17.13
C TRP A 170 -0.59 3.11 -17.26
N ALA A 171 -0.02 2.56 -18.33
CA ALA A 171 0.03 1.12 -18.55
C ALA A 171 0.80 0.43 -17.42
N ARG A 172 1.95 0.99 -17.06
CA ARG A 172 2.79 0.52 -15.95
C ARG A 172 2.06 0.59 -14.62
N LEU A 173 1.38 1.70 -14.32
CA LEU A 173 0.56 1.80 -13.12
C LEU A 173 -0.46 0.66 -13.04
N ILE A 174 -1.27 0.48 -14.08
CA ILE A 174 -2.33 -0.53 -14.10
C ILE A 174 -1.73 -1.93 -13.93
N VAL A 175 -0.69 -2.28 -14.71
CA VAL A 175 -0.10 -3.62 -14.74
C VAL A 175 0.63 -3.98 -13.43
N LYS A 176 1.24 -3.01 -12.75
CA LYS A 176 2.03 -3.25 -11.54
C LYS A 176 1.20 -3.09 -10.26
N GLU A 177 0.16 -2.27 -10.27
CA GLU A 177 -0.49 -1.83 -9.02
C GLU A 177 -1.93 -2.35 -8.82
N TYR A 178 -2.61 -2.83 -9.86
CA TYR A 178 -4.02 -3.28 -9.78
C TYR A 178 -4.32 -4.24 -8.60
N GLY A 179 -3.39 -5.15 -8.29
CA GLY A 179 -3.57 -6.11 -7.20
C GLY A 179 -3.54 -5.49 -5.81
N THR A 180 -2.59 -4.59 -5.57
CA THR A 180 -2.47 -3.88 -4.28
C THR A 180 -3.66 -2.95 -4.08
N THR A 181 -4.01 -2.17 -5.12
CA THR A 181 -5.17 -1.27 -5.08
C THR A 181 -6.47 -2.02 -4.80
N TYR A 182 -6.70 -3.13 -5.51
CA TYR A 182 -7.86 -3.99 -5.27
C TYR A 182 -7.92 -4.49 -3.83
N ALA A 183 -6.82 -5.02 -3.30
CA ALA A 183 -6.78 -5.63 -1.99
C ALA A 183 -7.17 -4.66 -0.86
N TRP A 184 -6.60 -3.45 -0.83
CA TRP A 184 -6.91 -2.51 0.23
C TRP A 184 -8.28 -1.86 0.05
N VAL A 185 -8.73 -1.58 -1.18
CA VAL A 185 -10.07 -1.01 -1.42
C VAL A 185 -11.16 -2.00 -1.01
N VAL A 186 -11.02 -3.27 -1.37
CA VAL A 186 -11.93 -4.31 -0.92
C VAL A 186 -11.91 -4.45 0.60
N CYS A 187 -10.73 -4.47 1.22
CA CYS A 187 -10.60 -4.50 2.68
C CYS A 187 -11.33 -3.30 3.33
N MET A 188 -11.17 -2.10 2.79
CA MET A 188 -11.85 -0.88 3.24
C MET A 188 -13.38 -1.03 3.18
N ILE A 189 -13.91 -1.46 2.03
CA ILE A 189 -15.35 -1.66 1.83
C ILE A 189 -15.90 -2.69 2.83
N LEU A 190 -15.23 -3.84 2.93
CA LEU A 190 -15.63 -4.92 3.85
C LEU A 190 -15.57 -4.48 5.32
N LEU A 191 -14.57 -3.70 5.71
CA LEU A 191 -14.48 -3.13 7.06
C LEU A 191 -15.65 -2.20 7.35
N ILE A 192 -16.03 -1.32 6.41
CA ILE A 192 -17.14 -0.39 6.60
C ILE A 192 -18.46 -1.17 6.73
N ILE A 193 -18.73 -2.11 5.82
CA ILE A 193 -19.93 -2.97 5.87
C ILE A 193 -19.98 -3.73 7.20
N LYS A 194 -18.89 -4.42 7.56
CA LYS A 194 -18.82 -5.20 8.81
C LYS A 194 -19.04 -4.32 10.02
N ASN A 195 -18.39 -3.16 10.09
CA ASN A 195 -18.50 -2.27 11.25
C ASN A 195 -19.90 -1.67 11.37
N GLN A 196 -20.58 -1.40 10.26
CA GLN A 196 -21.99 -0.99 10.28
C GLN A 196 -22.90 -2.14 10.75
N TYR A 197 -22.71 -3.35 10.24
CA TYR A 197 -23.48 -4.52 10.65
C TYR A 197 -23.28 -4.87 12.12
N MET A 198 -22.04 -4.89 12.62
CA MET A 198 -21.74 -5.16 14.03
C MET A 198 -22.37 -4.14 14.99
N ARG A 199 -22.65 -2.94 14.49
CA ARG A 199 -23.16 -1.84 15.30
C ARG A 199 -24.67 -1.70 15.27
N TYR A 200 -25.27 -1.80 14.09
CA TYR A 200 -26.69 -1.56 13.87
C TYR A 200 -27.46 -2.86 13.58
N GLY A 201 -26.77 -3.99 13.40
CA GLY A 201 -27.38 -5.27 13.06
C GLY A 201 -28.24 -5.18 11.80
N SER A 202 -29.50 -5.57 11.93
CA SER A 202 -30.53 -5.52 10.88
C SER A 202 -31.03 -4.10 10.59
N GLU A 203 -30.79 -3.13 11.49
CA GLU A 203 -31.13 -1.71 11.31
C GLU A 203 -30.07 -0.92 10.52
N MET A 204 -29.06 -1.60 9.97
CA MET A 204 -28.07 -0.98 9.11
C MET A 204 -28.72 -0.25 7.92
N ASN A 205 -28.16 0.91 7.56
CA ASN A 205 -28.62 1.71 6.43
C ASN A 205 -28.53 0.91 5.12
N LYS A 206 -29.69 0.46 4.61
CA LYS A 206 -29.80 -0.38 3.41
C LYS A 206 -29.24 0.31 2.16
N THR A 207 -29.46 1.61 2.00
CA THR A 207 -28.94 2.37 0.85
C THR A 207 -27.42 2.40 0.85
N ALA A 208 -26.80 2.68 2.01
CA ALA A 208 -25.36 2.66 2.15
C ALA A 208 -24.78 1.26 1.93
N PHE A 209 -25.44 0.22 2.43
CA PHE A 209 -25.06 -1.17 2.19
C PHE A 209 -25.09 -1.52 0.69
N LEU A 210 -26.20 -1.26 0.00
CA LEU A 210 -26.34 -1.53 -1.43
C LEU A 210 -25.30 -0.77 -2.25
N PHE A 211 -25.05 0.50 -1.92
CA PHE A 211 -24.00 1.30 -2.57
C PHE A 211 -22.62 0.66 -2.38
N LEU A 212 -22.25 0.27 -1.16
CA LEU A 212 -20.97 -0.38 -0.88
C LEU A 212 -20.85 -1.75 -1.55
N SER A 213 -21.93 -2.53 -1.63
CA SER A 213 -21.97 -3.79 -2.37
C SER A 213 -21.81 -3.58 -3.88
N ALA A 214 -22.47 -2.58 -4.46
CA ALA A 214 -22.30 -2.22 -5.87
C ALA A 214 -20.87 -1.75 -6.15
N LEU A 215 -20.29 -0.93 -5.26
CA LEU A 215 -18.90 -0.47 -5.35
C LEU A 215 -17.92 -1.65 -5.27
N PHE A 216 -18.16 -2.62 -4.39
CA PHE A 216 -17.36 -3.85 -4.32
C PHE A 216 -17.38 -4.59 -5.66
N ILE A 217 -18.57 -4.83 -6.23
CA ILE A 217 -18.72 -5.51 -7.53
C ILE A 217 -17.97 -4.75 -8.63
N PHE A 218 -18.13 -3.42 -8.67
CA PHE A 218 -17.45 -2.56 -9.65
C PHE A 218 -15.93 -2.63 -9.53
N VAL A 219 -15.39 -2.54 -8.30
CA VAL A 219 -13.94 -2.64 -8.05
C VAL A 219 -13.40 -4.03 -8.41
N THR A 220 -14.15 -5.10 -8.13
CA THR A 220 -13.81 -6.47 -8.56
C THR A 220 -13.82 -6.61 -10.08
N PHE A 221 -14.79 -5.98 -10.76
CA PHE A 221 -14.82 -5.92 -12.22
C PHE A 221 -13.58 -5.20 -12.78
N LEU A 222 -13.23 -4.02 -12.25
CA LEU A 222 -12.02 -3.29 -12.66
C LEU A 222 -10.75 -4.11 -12.44
N TYR A 223 -10.65 -4.83 -11.32
CA TYR A 223 -9.55 -5.77 -11.07
C TYR A 223 -9.50 -6.88 -12.13
N ALA A 224 -10.65 -7.48 -12.48
CA ALA A 224 -10.72 -8.53 -13.48
C ALA A 224 -10.29 -8.01 -14.86
N VAL A 225 -10.73 -6.82 -15.26
CA VAL A 225 -10.31 -6.15 -16.50
C VAL A 225 -8.80 -5.89 -16.50
N ALA A 226 -8.25 -5.27 -15.45
CA ALA A 226 -6.81 -4.99 -15.35
C ALA A 226 -5.98 -6.28 -15.38
N ARG A 227 -6.44 -7.33 -14.68
CA ARG A 227 -5.82 -8.65 -14.68
C ARG A 227 -5.87 -9.28 -16.07
N TYR A 228 -7.00 -9.20 -16.77
CA TYR A 228 -7.16 -9.71 -18.13
C TYR A 228 -6.23 -8.98 -19.09
N LEU A 229 -6.20 -7.64 -19.08
CA LEU A 229 -5.33 -6.84 -19.94
C LEU A 229 -3.85 -7.19 -19.75
N LYS A 230 -3.42 -7.38 -18.50
CA LYS A 230 -2.06 -7.82 -18.17
C LYS A 230 -1.78 -9.26 -18.64
N LYS A 231 -2.71 -10.19 -18.43
CA LYS A 231 -2.51 -11.62 -18.72
C LYS A 231 -2.63 -11.96 -20.20
N SER A 232 -3.38 -11.16 -20.95
CA SER A 232 -3.51 -11.27 -22.41
C SER A 232 -2.45 -10.48 -23.17
N GLU A 233 -1.50 -9.85 -22.46
CA GLU A 233 -0.44 -9.01 -23.04
C GLU A 233 -0.96 -7.82 -23.88
N ARG A 234 -2.24 -7.47 -23.77
CA ARG A 234 -2.85 -6.30 -24.43
C ARG A 234 -2.41 -4.98 -23.81
N LEU A 235 -2.00 -5.02 -22.54
CA LEU A 235 -1.39 -3.89 -21.85
C LEU A 235 -0.04 -4.33 -21.31
N VAL A 236 1.03 -3.87 -21.96
CA VAL A 236 2.41 -4.17 -21.59
C VAL A 236 2.98 -2.98 -20.83
N ALA A 237 3.70 -3.29 -19.75
CA ALA A 237 4.51 -2.31 -19.04
C ALA A 237 5.98 -2.61 -19.36
N ASP A 238 6.64 -1.61 -19.93
CA ASP A 238 8.08 -1.41 -19.97
C ASP A 238 8.73 -1.51 -18.57
#